data_AF-T1GXZ2-F1
#
_entry.id   AF-T1GXZ2-F1
#
_cell.length_a   1.000
_cell.length_b   1.000
_cell.length_c   1.000
_cell.angle_alpha   90.00
_cell.angle_beta   90.00
_cell.angle_gamma   90.00
#
_symmetry.space_group_name_H-M   'P 1'
#
loop_
_entity.id
_entity.type
_entity.pdbx_description
1 polymer ?
#
loop_
_entity_poly.entity_id
_entity_poly.type
_entity_poly.pdbx_seq_one_letter_code
_entity_poly.pdbx_strand_id
1 'polypeptide(L)'
;HFWRKVCRNCKCRKEQHKVPNEDDIAGWAQFEILGQIRSKPAYMKIKALADQPVQLEWIPPNVAPDVASDYMDQLGSNQIPVAGSDAATKRKQQLEFQVPAHDLDASLCDNLTENETQQLQMYVQKIRENCVGQGS
;
A
#
# COMPACT_ATOMS: atom_id res chain seq x y z
N HIS A 1 22.59 -1.21 2.18
CA HIS A 1 22.13 -0.10 3.07
C HIS A 1 21.23 -0.69 4.15
N PHE A 2 21.30 -0.22 5.41
CA PHE A 2 20.38 -0.61 6.47
C PHE A 2 19.18 0.34 6.51
N TRP A 3 17.98 -0.22 6.45
CA TRP A 3 16.71 0.50 6.26
C TRP A 3 15.83 0.33 7.50
N ARG A 4 15.44 1.46 8.13
CA ARG A 4 14.21 1.53 8.95
C ARG A 4 13.13 2.14 8.06
N LYS A 5 12.59 3.32 8.44
CA LYS A 5 11.80 4.21 7.55
C LYS A 5 12.63 4.90 6.46
N VAL A 6 13.91 5.13 6.73
CA VAL A 6 14.88 5.74 5.80
C VAL A 6 16.24 5.05 5.94
N CYS A 7 17.08 5.16 4.92
CA CYS A 7 18.46 4.68 4.94
C CYS A 7 19.24 5.37 6.06
N ARG A 8 19.96 4.61 6.87
CA ARG A 8 20.82 5.21 7.91
C ARG A 8 21.96 6.05 7.32
N ASN A 9 22.41 5.75 6.09
CA ASN A 9 23.50 6.43 5.40
C ASN A 9 23.04 7.69 4.65
N CYS A 10 22.15 7.55 3.66
CA CYS A 10 21.74 8.65 2.77
C CYS A 10 20.45 9.37 3.19
N LYS A 11 19.74 8.90 4.22
CA LYS A 11 18.43 9.41 4.68
C LYS A 11 17.30 9.39 3.63
N CYS A 12 17.54 8.83 2.44
CA CYS A 12 16.51 8.54 1.45
C CYS A 12 15.64 7.36 1.92
N ARG A 13 14.47 7.19 1.31
CA ARG A 13 13.58 6.03 1.56
C ARG A 13 13.97 4.82 0.72
N LYS A 14 13.52 3.62 1.13
CA LYS A 14 13.88 2.36 0.45
C LYS A 14 13.36 2.36 -0.97
N GLU A 15 12.14 2.87 -1.17
CA GLU A 15 11.48 2.99 -2.47
C GLU A 15 12.26 3.87 -3.48
N GLN A 16 13.10 4.79 -2.99
CA GLN A 16 13.93 5.67 -3.83
C GLN A 16 15.21 4.98 -4.31
N HIS A 17 15.39 3.70 -4.02
CA HIS A 17 16.57 2.92 -4.37
C HIS A 17 16.14 1.64 -5.09
N LYS A 18 16.95 1.18 -6.05
CA LYS A 18 16.77 -0.14 -6.68
C LYS A 18 17.25 -1.27 -5.76
N VAL A 19 16.72 -1.33 -4.54
CA VAL A 19 16.96 -2.45 -3.63
C VAL A 19 16.09 -3.61 -4.13
N PRO A 20 16.65 -4.81 -4.35
CA PRO A 20 15.83 -5.98 -4.64
C PRO A 20 14.76 -6.14 -3.54
N ASN A 21 13.50 -6.28 -3.93
CA ASN A 21 12.43 -6.63 -3.01
C ASN A 21 12.61 -8.11 -2.62
N GLU A 22 13.58 -8.41 -1.77
CA GLU A 22 13.71 -9.76 -1.20
C GLU A 22 12.59 -10.03 -0.18
N ASP A 23 12.00 -8.97 0.39
CA ASP A 23 10.87 -9.04 1.31
C ASP A 23 9.59 -8.49 0.64
N ASP A 24 8.94 -9.30 -0.20
CA ASP A 24 7.59 -9.02 -0.71
C ASP A 24 6.51 -8.94 0.40
N ILE A 25 6.92 -9.19 1.65
CA ILE A 25 6.13 -9.05 2.86
C ILE A 25 5.61 -7.61 2.99
N ALA A 26 6.40 -6.57 2.69
CA ALA A 26 6.03 -5.18 3.02
C ALA A 26 4.96 -4.55 2.12
N GLY A 27 4.92 -4.92 0.83
CA GLY A 27 4.20 -4.12 -0.16
C GLY A 27 2.68 -4.14 -0.06
N TRP A 28 2.12 -5.23 0.48
CA TRP A 28 0.68 -5.39 0.69
C TRP A 28 0.30 -5.73 2.13
N ALA A 29 1.23 -6.23 2.96
CA ALA A 29 0.94 -6.54 4.37
C ALA A 29 0.47 -5.30 5.13
N GLN A 30 0.85 -4.10 4.69
CA GLN A 30 0.34 -2.83 5.19
C GLN A 30 -1.20 -2.79 5.33
N PHE A 31 -1.93 -3.35 4.35
CA PHE A 31 -3.38 -3.42 4.38
C PHE A 31 -3.89 -4.50 5.36
N GLU A 32 -3.21 -5.64 5.42
CA GLU A 32 -3.51 -6.71 6.39
C GLU A 32 -3.30 -6.20 7.82
N ILE A 33 -2.26 -5.41 8.05
CA ILE A 33 -1.97 -4.79 9.34
C ILE A 33 -2.96 -3.68 9.68
N LEU A 34 -3.76 -3.15 8.75
CA LEU A 34 -4.86 -2.22 9.10
C LEU A 34 -6.23 -2.90 9.10
N GLY A 35 -6.32 -4.21 8.84
CA GLY A 35 -7.59 -4.89 8.65
C GLY A 35 -8.37 -4.38 7.43
N GLN A 36 -7.70 -3.68 6.51
CA GLN A 36 -8.32 -3.19 5.28
C GLN A 36 -8.44 -4.34 4.27
N ILE A 37 -9.58 -4.39 3.58
CA ILE A 37 -9.81 -5.36 2.51
C ILE A 37 -8.77 -5.11 1.42
N ARG A 38 -7.89 -6.09 1.21
CA ARG A 38 -6.89 -6.04 0.14
C ARG A 38 -7.61 -5.99 -1.20
N SER A 39 -7.21 -5.04 -2.05
CA SER A 39 -7.66 -5.04 -3.43
C SER A 39 -7.17 -6.33 -4.10
N LYS A 40 -8.09 -7.10 -4.70
CA LYS A 40 -7.69 -8.24 -5.52
C LYS A 40 -7.27 -7.73 -6.90
N PRO A 41 -6.27 -8.37 -7.55
CA PRO A 41 -6.04 -8.14 -8.97
C PRO A 41 -7.37 -8.29 -9.72
N ALA A 42 -7.67 -7.32 -10.57
CA ALA A 42 -8.94 -7.25 -11.26
C ALA A 42 -8.71 -7.17 -12.77
N TYR A 43 -9.52 -7.90 -13.53
CA TYR A 43 -9.59 -7.74 -14.97
C TYR A 43 -10.82 -6.89 -15.27
N MET A 44 -10.60 -5.67 -15.76
CA MET A 44 -11.70 -4.73 -16.02
C MET A 44 -11.42 -3.86 -17.24
N LYS A 45 -12.50 -3.50 -17.94
CA LYS A 45 -12.45 -2.55 -19.05
C LYS A 45 -12.39 -1.13 -18.48
N ILE A 46 -11.35 -0.38 -18.82
CA ILE A 46 -11.19 1.03 -18.44
C ILE A 46 -11.24 1.87 -19.72
N LYS A 47 -12.20 2.79 -19.82
CA LYS A 47 -12.45 3.57 -21.05
C LYS A 47 -11.23 4.39 -21.44
N ALA A 48 -10.49 4.88 -20.45
CA ALA A 48 -9.28 5.67 -20.65
C ALA A 48 -8.08 4.90 -21.23
N LEU A 49 -8.14 3.56 -21.29
CA LEU A 49 -7.01 2.72 -21.74
C LEU A 49 -7.28 1.97 -23.03
N ALA A 50 -8.33 1.14 -23.05
CA ALA A 50 -8.55 0.21 -24.15
C ALA A 50 -10.00 -0.30 -24.17
N ASP A 51 -10.39 -0.84 -25.33
CA ASP A 51 -11.69 -1.48 -25.48
C ASP A 51 -11.78 -2.87 -24.85
N GLN A 52 -10.63 -3.50 -24.59
CA GLN A 52 -10.52 -4.81 -23.95
C GLN A 52 -10.19 -4.67 -22.46
N PRO A 53 -10.64 -5.62 -21.61
CA PRO A 53 -10.26 -5.65 -20.21
C PRO A 53 -8.74 -5.77 -20.03
N VAL A 54 -8.21 -5.02 -19.06
CA VAL A 54 -6.80 -5.06 -18.66
C VAL A 54 -6.69 -5.59 -17.24
N GLN A 55 -5.56 -6.22 -16.93
CA GLN A 55 -5.24 -6.63 -15.56
C GLN A 55 -4.74 -5.43 -14.77
N LEU A 56 -5.41 -5.10 -13.67
CA LEU A 56 -4.98 -4.09 -12.71
C LEU A 56 -4.43 -4.76 -11.46
N GLU A 57 -3.29 -4.25 -10.97
CA GLU A 57 -2.69 -4.70 -9.71
C GLU A 57 -3.43 -4.13 -8.48
N TRP A 58 -4.17 -3.03 -8.66
CA TRP A 58 -4.93 -2.39 -7.59
C TRP A 58 -6.24 -1.81 -8.11
N ILE A 59 -7.31 -1.97 -7.33
CA ILE A 59 -8.58 -1.25 -7.46
C ILE A 59 -9.05 -0.76 -6.10
N PRO A 60 -9.86 0.31 -6.00
CA PRO A 60 -10.46 0.69 -4.73
C PRO A 60 -11.21 -0.51 -4.12
N PRO A 61 -10.92 -0.90 -2.88
CA PRO A 61 -11.66 -1.98 -2.23
C PRO A 61 -13.07 -1.50 -1.86
N ASN A 62 -14.00 -2.45 -1.72
CA ASN A 62 -15.38 -2.21 -1.23
C ASN A 62 -16.24 -1.28 -2.08
N VAL A 63 -15.92 -1.11 -3.37
CA VAL A 63 -16.77 -0.40 -4.31
C VAL A 63 -17.28 -1.35 -5.39
N ALA A 64 -18.39 -1.00 -6.02
CA ALA A 64 -18.91 -1.74 -7.16
C ALA A 64 -17.99 -1.59 -8.39
N PRO A 65 -17.96 -2.56 -9.33
CA PRO A 65 -17.03 -2.55 -10.47
C PRO A 65 -17.14 -1.33 -11.37
N ASP A 66 -18.34 -0.77 -11.53
CA ASP A 66 -18.61 0.47 -12.26
C ASP A 66 -17.98 1.68 -11.56
N VAL A 67 -18.15 1.80 -10.25
CA VAL A 67 -17.49 2.85 -9.43
C VAL A 67 -15.97 2.72 -9.50
N ALA A 68 -15.43 1.50 -9.43
CA ALA A 68 -14.01 1.26 -9.62
C ALA A 68 -13.53 1.68 -11.02
N SER A 69 -14.31 1.38 -12.06
CA SER A 69 -13.99 1.76 -13.44
C SER A 69 -13.98 3.28 -13.62
N ASP A 70 -15.02 3.96 -13.16
CA ASP A 70 -15.13 5.42 -13.25
C ASP A 70 -14.03 6.12 -12.44
N TYR A 71 -13.65 5.55 -11.29
CA TYR A 71 -12.48 6.02 -10.54
C TYR A 71 -11.19 5.91 -11.36
N MET A 72 -10.95 4.77 -12.01
CA MET A 72 -9.75 4.60 -12.86
C MET A 72 -9.73 5.55 -14.05
N ASP A 73 -10.90 5.78 -14.67
CA ASP A 73 -11.02 6.75 -15.77
C ASP A 73 -10.63 8.17 -15.30
N GLN A 74 -10.98 8.56 -14.07
CA GLN A 74 -10.66 9.87 -13.50
C GLN A 74 -9.18 10.05 -13.12
N LEU A 75 -8.43 8.98 -12.87
CA LEU A 75 -6.99 9.07 -12.59
C LEU A 75 -6.16 9.52 -13.81
N GLY A 76 -6.71 9.32 -15.01
CA GLY A 76 -5.99 9.48 -16.27
C GLY A 76 -5.12 8.26 -16.61
N SER A 77 -4.95 8.00 -17.91
CA SER A 77 -4.31 6.79 -18.45
C SER A 77 -2.94 6.49 -17.83
N ASN A 78 -2.13 7.52 -17.58
CA ASN A 78 -0.76 7.38 -17.06
C ASN A 78 -0.68 7.05 -15.56
N GLN A 79 -1.79 7.05 -14.81
CA GLN A 79 -1.82 6.75 -13.37
C GLN A 79 -2.59 5.47 -13.04
N ILE A 80 -3.17 4.80 -14.03
CA ILE A 80 -3.90 3.55 -13.81
C ILE A 80 -2.91 2.40 -13.57
N PRO A 81 -3.02 1.64 -12.47
CA PRO A 81 -2.06 0.63 -12.07
C PRO A 81 -2.24 -0.68 -12.85
N VAL A 82 -2.02 -0.64 -14.16
CA VAL A 82 -1.98 -1.83 -15.04
C VAL A 82 -0.83 -2.74 -14.60
N ALA A 83 -1.05 -4.05 -14.63
CA ALA A 83 -0.04 -5.02 -14.21
C ALA A 83 1.30 -4.82 -14.93
N GLY A 84 2.38 -4.73 -14.16
CA GLY A 84 3.74 -4.50 -14.65
C GLY A 84 4.04 -3.06 -15.10
N SER A 85 3.09 -2.13 -14.98
CA SER A 85 3.32 -0.73 -15.37
C SER A 85 4.08 0.08 -14.31
N ASP A 86 4.67 1.20 -14.74
CA ASP A 86 5.25 2.20 -13.85
C ASP A 86 4.21 2.77 -12.88
N ALA A 87 2.95 2.91 -13.32
CA ALA A 87 1.85 3.38 -12.48
C ALA A 87 1.53 2.38 -11.35
N ALA A 88 1.55 1.07 -11.62
CA ALA A 88 1.38 0.05 -10.60
C ALA A 88 2.52 0.06 -9.58
N THR A 89 3.76 0.16 -10.07
CA THR A 89 4.94 0.30 -9.21
C THR A 89 4.85 1.55 -8.33
N LYS A 90 4.52 2.71 -8.93
CA LYS A 90 4.36 3.98 -8.21
C LYS A 90 3.24 3.91 -7.18
N ARG A 91 2.13 3.24 -7.47
CA ARG A 91 1.02 3.05 -6.53
C ARG A 91 1.46 2.25 -5.30
N LYS A 92 2.24 1.17 -5.48
CA LYS A 92 2.85 0.38 -4.40
C LYS A 92 3.79 1.23 -3.55
N GLN A 93 4.68 2.00 -4.19
CA GLN A 93 5.61 2.91 -3.49
C GLN A 93 4.87 3.99 -2.68
N GLN A 94 3.82 4.59 -3.26
CA GLN A 94 3.01 5.60 -2.57
C GLN A 94 2.28 5.02 -1.35
N LEU A 95 1.88 3.75 -1.41
CA LEU A 95 1.26 3.07 -0.28
C LEU A 95 2.26 2.88 0.85
N GLU A 96 3.42 2.31 0.56
CA GLU A 96 4.53 2.12 1.52
C GLU A 96 4.97 3.46 2.13
N PHE A 97 4.91 4.54 1.36
CA PHE A 97 5.21 5.88 1.84
C PHE A 97 4.16 6.40 2.83
N GLN A 98 2.87 6.29 2.47
CA GLN A 98 1.75 6.80 3.26
C GLN A 98 1.55 6.03 4.55
N VAL A 99 1.78 4.72 4.48
CA VAL A 99 1.60 3.81 5.60
C VAL A 99 2.88 3.00 5.63
N PRO A 100 3.85 3.32 6.50
CA PRO A 100 5.06 2.52 6.68
C PRO A 100 4.79 1.32 7.58
N ALA A 101 5.27 0.12 7.24
CA ALA A 101 4.99 -1.10 8.02
C ALA A 101 5.49 -1.01 9.48
N HIS A 102 6.61 -0.33 9.69
CA HIS A 102 7.20 -0.04 11.00
C HIS A 102 6.31 0.85 11.90
N ASP A 103 5.32 1.54 11.34
CA ASP A 103 4.36 2.32 12.13
C ASP A 103 3.20 1.48 12.63
N LEU A 104 3.12 0.22 12.20
CA LEU A 104 1.98 -0.66 12.49
C LEU A 104 2.36 -2.05 13.02
N ASP A 105 3.62 -2.47 12.91
CA ASP A 105 4.06 -3.77 13.41
C ASP A 105 5.35 -3.62 14.22
N ALA A 106 5.24 -3.88 15.53
CA ALA A 106 6.36 -3.80 16.47
C ALA A 106 7.48 -4.78 16.15
N SER A 107 7.19 -5.91 15.49
CA SER A 107 8.21 -6.90 15.10
C SER A 107 9.17 -6.39 14.03
N LEU A 108 8.76 -5.36 13.28
CA LEU A 108 9.57 -4.70 12.26
C LEU A 108 10.42 -3.56 12.86
N CYS A 109 10.23 -3.22 14.13
CA CYS A 109 10.92 -2.11 14.79
C CYS A 109 12.19 -2.59 15.51
N ASP A 110 13.29 -1.86 15.32
CA ASP A 110 14.51 -2.09 16.10
C ASP A 110 14.41 -1.43 17.49
N ASN A 111 14.87 -2.13 18.53
CA ASN A 111 15.13 -1.59 19.87
C ASN A 111 13.89 -1.01 20.59
N LEU A 112 12.69 -1.51 20.32
CA LEU A 112 11.55 -1.21 21.19
C LEU A 112 11.74 -1.88 22.54
N THR A 113 11.46 -1.14 23.61
CA THR A 113 11.25 -1.74 24.93
C THR A 113 9.95 -2.55 24.95
N GLU A 114 9.78 -3.42 25.94
CA GLU A 114 8.54 -4.19 26.11
C GLU A 114 7.32 -3.27 26.29
N ASN A 115 7.49 -2.19 27.05
CA ASN A 115 6.45 -1.18 27.24
C ASN A 115 6.09 -0.46 25.92
N GLU A 116 7.08 -0.03 25.13
CA GLU A 116 6.82 0.61 23.82
C GLU A 116 6.19 -0.37 22.82
N THR A 117 6.60 -1.64 22.85
CA THR A 117 6.00 -2.72 22.05
C THR A 117 4.51 -2.85 22.36
N GLN A 118 4.15 -2.90 23.65
CA GLN A 118 2.75 -2.99 24.07
C GLN A 118 1.95 -1.75 23.70
N GLN A 119 2.53 -0.55 23.87
CA GLN A 119 1.90 0.71 23.47
C GLN A 119 1.61 0.78 21.96
N LEU A 120 2.57 0.35 21.13
CA LEU A 120 2.40 0.31 19.68
C LEU A 120 1.29 -0.69 19.29
N GLN A 121 1.27 -1.88 19.87
CA GLN A 121 0.22 -2.88 19.62
C GLN A 121 -1.17 -2.34 19.99
N MET A 122 -1.33 -1.70 21.15
CA MET A 122 -2.59 -1.08 21.57
C MET A 122 -3.01 0.07 20.64
N TYR A 123 -2.06 0.89 20.21
CA TYR A 123 -2.31 1.99 19.26
C TYR A 123 -2.82 1.46 17.92
N VAL A 124 -2.16 0.44 17.37
CA VAL A 124 -2.55 -0.17 16.09
C VAL A 124 -3.91 -0.83 16.19
N GLN A 125 -4.20 -1.54 17.29
CA GLN A 125 -5.53 -2.08 17.55
C GLN A 125 -6.61 -0.97 17.56
N LYS A 126 -6.36 0.13 18.28
CA LYS A 126 -7.28 1.26 18.33
C LYS A 126 -7.54 1.86 16.96
N ILE A 127 -6.51 2.02 16.13
CA ILE A 127 -6.64 2.52 14.75
C ILE A 127 -7.52 1.59 13.92
N ARG A 128 -7.25 0.28 13.95
CA ARG A 128 -8.03 -0.73 13.22
C ARG A 128 -9.50 -0.68 13.57
N GLU A 129 -9.82 -0.58 14.86
CA GLU A 129 -11.20 -0.62 15.36
C GLU A 129 -11.96 0.70 15.15
N ASN A 130 -11.28 1.85 15.23
CA ASN A 130 -11.95 3.14 15.38
C ASN A 130 -11.65 4.18 14.29
N CYS A 131 -10.65 3.98 13.44
CA CYS A 131 -10.18 5.02 12.51
C CYS A 131 -10.10 4.56 11.05
N VAL A 132 -9.80 3.28 10.82
CA VAL A 132 -9.60 2.75 9.47
C VAL A 132 -10.94 2.50 8.78
N GLY A 133 -11.08 2.98 7.54
CA GLY A 133 -12.26 2.69 6.71
C GLY A 133 -13.51 3.53 7.03
N GLN A 134 -13.43 4.48 7.97
CA GLN A 134 -14.51 5.43 8.27
C GLN A 134 -14.44 6.69 7.39
N GLY A 135 -14.30 6.49 6.08
CA GLY A 135 -14.69 7.53 5.13
C GLY A 135 -16.22 7.55 5.08
N SER A 136 -16.84 8.47 5.83
CA SER A 136 -18.27 8.79 5.73
C SER A 136 -18.55 9.76 4.61
#